data_AF-W7TW92-F1
#
_entry.id   AF-W7TW92-F1
#
_cell.length_a   1.000
_cell.length_b   1.000
_cell.length_c   1.000
_cell.angle_alpha   90.00
_cell.angle_beta   90.00
_cell.angle_gamma   90.00
#
_symmetry.space_group_name_H-M   'P 1'
#
loop_
_entity.id
_entity.type
_entity.pdbx_description
1 polymer ?
#
loop_
_entity_poly.entity_id
_entity_poly.type
_entity_poly.pdbx_seq_one_letter_code
_entity_poly.pdbx_strand_id
1 'polypeptide(L)'
;MSHGEGVDYAVGDWRDSISLPLLPAGGGFVTIRWRADDYTGKAPAHCHIFAHSDTGMSYTFEIYDPEKEKAGMVAREGEYPGDV
;
A
#
# COMPACT_ATOMS: atom_id res chain seq x y z
N MET A 1 10.86 -16.77 -18.03
CA MET A 1 10.59 -15.53 -17.28
C MET A 1 10.73 -15.85 -15.80
N SER A 2 11.88 -15.55 -15.20
CA SER A 2 12.06 -15.69 -13.74
C SER A 2 11.20 -14.64 -13.03
N HIS A 3 10.76 -14.96 -11.82
CA HIS A 3 10.04 -14.02 -10.96
C HIS A 3 11.01 -12.87 -10.62
N GLY A 4 10.91 -11.75 -11.35
CA GLY A 4 11.72 -10.57 -11.05
C GLY A 4 12.37 -9.83 -12.21
N GLU A 5 12.25 -10.32 -13.46
CA GLU A 5 12.55 -9.52 -14.66
C GLU A 5 11.42 -9.69 -15.67
N GLY A 6 10.51 -8.72 -15.70
CA GLY A 6 9.38 -8.67 -16.62
C GLY A 6 9.31 -7.35 -17.37
N VAL A 7 8.29 -7.22 -18.24
CA VAL A 7 8.03 -5.98 -19.00
C VAL A 7 7.69 -4.81 -18.08
N ASP A 8 7.12 -5.11 -16.91
CA ASP A 8 6.54 -4.10 -16.01
C ASP A 8 7.50 -3.67 -14.90
N TYR A 9 8.31 -4.58 -14.32
CA TYR A 9 9.25 -4.26 -13.25
C TYR A 9 10.43 -5.24 -13.18
N ALA A 10 11.54 -4.76 -12.59
CA ALA A 10 12.65 -5.55 -12.11
C ALA A 10 12.73 -5.53 -10.57
N VAL A 11 13.29 -6.58 -9.97
CA VAL A 11 13.54 -6.60 -8.51
C VAL A 11 14.51 -5.49 -8.15
N GLY A 12 14.09 -4.61 -7.23
CA GLY A 12 14.88 -3.46 -6.77
C GLY A 12 14.40 -2.12 -7.31
N ASP A 13 13.51 -2.11 -8.30
CA ASP A 13 12.88 -0.88 -8.76
C ASP A 13 12.04 -0.23 -7.65
N TRP A 14 12.18 1.08 -7.48
CA TRP A 14 11.24 1.87 -6.69
C TRP A 14 9.95 2.06 -7.49
N ARG A 15 8.85 1.52 -6.99
CA ARG A 15 7.52 1.57 -7.60
C ARG A 15 6.44 1.71 -6.54
N ASP A 16 5.35 2.36 -6.92
CA ASP A 16 4.10 2.44 -6.15
C ASP A 16 3.03 1.46 -6.68
N SER A 17 3.22 0.94 -7.90
CA SER A 17 2.30 0.07 -8.62
C SER A 17 3.06 -1.04 -9.33
N ILE A 18 2.47 -2.24 -9.32
CA ILE A 18 3.02 -3.42 -9.97
C ILE A 18 1.90 -4.23 -10.64
N SER A 19 2.21 -4.86 -11.76
CA SER A 19 1.35 -5.90 -12.32
C SER A 19 1.51 -7.18 -11.50
N LEU A 20 0.40 -7.69 -10.96
CA LEU A 20 0.41 -8.98 -10.28
C LEU A 20 0.58 -10.10 -11.33
N PRO A 21 1.53 -11.04 -11.14
CA PRO A 21 1.79 -12.08 -12.12
C PRO A 21 0.59 -13.02 -12.23
N LEU A 22 -0.04 -13.03 -13.41
CA LEU A 22 -1.01 -14.06 -13.80
C LEU A 22 -0.23 -15.32 -14.17
N LEU A 23 0.13 -16.14 -13.18
CA LEU A 23 0.73 -17.43 -13.49
C LEU A 23 -0.31 -18.37 -14.13
N PRO A 24 0.07 -19.22 -15.10
CA PRO A 24 -0.86 -20.12 -15.82
C PRO A 24 -1.65 -21.10 -14.94
N ALA A 25 -1.32 -21.21 -13.66
CA ALA A 25 -1.94 -22.10 -12.68
C ALA A 25 -2.68 -21.36 -11.54
N GLY A 26 -3.09 -20.10 -11.74
CA GLY A 26 -4.05 -19.45 -10.85
C GLY A 26 -3.51 -19.02 -9.49
N GLY A 27 -2.22 -18.71 -9.39
CA GLY A 27 -1.66 -18.15 -8.17
C GLY A 27 -0.22 -17.69 -8.35
N GLY A 28 0.10 -16.52 -7.81
CA GLY A 28 1.45 -15.97 -7.73
C GLY A 28 1.57 -15.11 -6.47
N PHE A 29 2.75 -15.09 -5.87
CA PHE A 29 3.05 -14.26 -4.71
C PHE A 29 3.95 -13.11 -5.13
N VAL A 30 3.69 -11.94 -4.58
CA VAL A 30 4.60 -10.80 -4.68
C VAL A 30 4.99 -10.37 -3.27
N THR A 31 6.30 -10.21 -3.06
CA THR A 31 6.83 -9.64 -1.82
C THR A 31 7.22 -8.19 -2.08
N ILE A 32 6.59 -7.27 -1.36
CA ILE A 32 6.86 -5.84 -1.47
C ILE A 32 7.71 -5.42 -0.27
N ARG A 33 8.80 -4.68 -0.53
CA ARG A 33 9.51 -3.91 0.49
C ARG A 33 9.09 -2.46 0.34
N TRP A 34 8.54 -1.91 1.40
CA TRP A 34 8.03 -0.54 1.42
C TRP A 34 8.62 0.23 2.61
N ARG A 35 8.78 1.54 2.44
CA ARG A 35 9.24 2.46 3.48
C ARG A 35 8.40 3.75 3.39
N ALA A 36 7.80 4.16 4.50
CA ALA A 36 7.22 5.49 4.63
C ALA A 36 8.34 6.54 4.59
N ASP A 37 8.13 7.63 3.85
CA ASP A 37 9.10 8.73 3.79
C ASP A 37 8.74 9.83 4.79
N ASP A 38 7.65 10.57 4.54
CA ASP A 38 7.28 11.77 5.31
C ASP A 38 5.81 11.82 5.78
N TYR A 39 4.96 10.93 5.29
CA TYR A 39 3.54 10.90 5.62
C TYR A 39 3.22 10.03 6.86
N THR A 40 2.35 10.53 7.72
CA THR A 40 1.78 9.84 8.89
C THR A 40 0.26 9.88 8.78
N GLY A 41 -0.41 8.73 8.86
CA GLY A 41 -1.85 8.60 8.67
C GLY A 41 -2.26 7.38 7.85
N LYS A 42 -3.52 7.36 7.40
CA LYS A 42 -4.09 6.24 6.64
C LYS A 42 -3.73 6.33 5.17
N ALA A 43 -3.29 5.21 4.60
CA ALA A 43 -2.95 5.07 3.20
C ALA A 43 -3.65 3.84 2.59
N PRO A 44 -4.15 3.93 1.34
CA PRO A 44 -4.76 2.81 0.67
C PRO A 44 -3.73 1.96 -0.09
N ALA A 45 -3.95 0.65 -0.08
CA ALA A 45 -3.39 -0.30 -1.03
C ALA A 45 -4.57 -0.94 -1.78
N HIS A 46 -4.66 -0.77 -3.09
CA HIS A 46 -5.83 -1.19 -3.86
C HIS A 46 -5.46 -1.73 -5.24
N CYS A 47 -6.43 -2.36 -5.90
CA CYS A 47 -6.26 -2.69 -7.30
C CYS A 47 -6.31 -1.43 -8.17
N HIS A 48 -5.41 -1.33 -9.13
CA HIS A 48 -5.40 -0.22 -10.09
C HIS A 48 -6.46 -0.36 -11.22
N ILE A 49 -7.33 -1.36 -11.13
CA ILE A 49 -8.54 -1.48 -11.97
C ILE A 49 -9.67 -0.79 -11.22
N PHE A 50 -10.10 0.39 -11.68
CA PHE A 50 -11.08 1.22 -10.98
C PHE A 50 -12.38 0.49 -10.65
N ALA A 51 -12.92 -0.29 -11.61
CA ALA A 51 -14.12 -1.08 -11.36
C ALA A 51 -13.94 -2.06 -10.17
N HIS A 52 -12.73 -2.57 -9.92
CA HIS A 52 -12.46 -3.42 -8.77
C HIS A 52 -12.30 -2.59 -7.48
N SER A 53 -11.55 -1.48 -7.51
CA SER A 53 -11.39 -0.63 -6.32
C SER A 53 -12.72 -0.06 -5.84
N ASP A 54 -13.57 0.39 -6.77
CA ASP A 54 -14.86 1.00 -6.46
C ASP A 54 -15.85 -0.03 -5.88
N THR A 55 -15.65 -1.32 -6.20
CA THR A 55 -16.41 -2.43 -5.59
C THR A 55 -15.81 -2.95 -4.28
N GLY A 56 -14.77 -2.29 -3.76
CA GLY A 56 -14.21 -2.57 -2.44
C GLY A 56 -12.92 -3.38 -2.44
N MET A 57 -12.27 -3.61 -3.60
CA MET A 57 -10.94 -4.26 -3.68
C MET A 57 -9.84 -3.29 -3.26
N SER A 58 -9.88 -2.91 -1.99
CA SER A 58 -9.00 -1.95 -1.34
C SER A 58 -8.71 -2.41 0.09
N TYR A 59 -7.54 -2.02 0.58
CA TYR A 59 -7.12 -2.22 1.95
C TYR A 59 -6.55 -0.90 2.47
N THR A 60 -6.94 -0.50 3.67
CA THR A 60 -6.38 0.70 4.32
C THR A 60 -5.40 0.25 5.39
N PHE A 61 -4.17 0.76 5.32
CA PHE A 61 -3.17 0.61 6.38
C PHE A 61 -2.87 1.98 6.99
N GLU A 62 -2.41 1.98 8.24
CA GLU A 62 -2.07 3.21 8.95
C GLU A 62 -0.56 3.27 9.22
N ILE A 63 0.01 4.44 9.00
CA ILE A 63 1.43 4.73 9.16
C ILE A 63 1.58 5.56 10.41
N TYR A 64 2.32 5.04 11.39
CA TYR A 64 2.59 5.71 12.65
C TYR A 64 4.00 6.27 12.68
N ASP A 65 4.13 7.49 13.17
CA ASP A 65 5.41 8.08 13.55
C ASP A 65 5.52 7.98 15.08
N PRO A 66 6.42 7.13 15.60
CA PRO A 66 6.53 6.90 17.04
C PRO A 66 6.98 8.14 17.82
N GLU A 67 7.66 9.09 17.18
CA GLU A 67 8.08 10.33 17.83
C GLU A 67 6.93 11.34 17.87
N LYS A 68 6.13 11.43 16.80
CA LYS A 68 4.88 12.22 16.84
C LYS A 68 3.85 11.61 17.79
N GLU A 69 3.79 10.29 17.92
CA GLU A 69 2.92 9.61 18.88
C GLU A 69 3.30 9.97 20.31
N LYS A 70 4.60 9.86 20.66
CA LYS A 70 5.12 10.27 21.98
C LYS A 70 4.90 11.75 22.26
N ALA A 71 4.96 12.60 21.23
CA ALA A 71 4.69 14.03 21.34
C ALA A 71 3.19 14.37 21.43
N GLY A 72 2.28 13.38 21.37
CA GLY A 72 0.84 13.59 21.39
C GLY A 72 0.31 14.29 20.14
N MET A 73 1.05 14.24 19.03
CA MET A 73 0.75 14.93 17.77
C MET A 73 0.03 14.03 16.75
N VAL A 74 -0.28 12.78 17.10
CA VAL A 74 -1.03 11.84 16.26
C VAL A 74 -2.35 11.54 16.95
N ALA A 75 -3.47 11.79 16.27
CA ALA A 75 -4.79 11.41 16.74
C ALA A 75 -4.87 9.88 16.89
N ARG A 76 -5.35 9.39 18.03
CA ARG A 76 -5.68 7.97 18.17
C ARG A 76 -6.93 7.68 17.33
N GLU A 77 -7.05 6.43 16.90
CA GLU A 77 -8.22 5.91 16.19
C GLU A 77 -9.53 6.41 16.84
N GLY A 78 -10.32 7.20 16.10
CA GLY A 78 -11.59 7.77 16.55
C GLY A 78 -11.63 9.29 16.75
N GLU A 79 -10.54 10.01 16.52
CA GLU A 79 -10.49 11.47 16.67
C GLU A 79 -10.04 12.14 15.36
N TYR A 80 -10.94 12.24 14.39
CA TYR A 80 -10.70 13.06 13.20
C TYR A 80 -11.07 14.51 13.49
N PRO A 81 -10.20 15.50 13.18
CA PRO A 81 -10.60 16.90 13.20
C PRO A 81 -11.60 17.13 12.06
N GLY A 82 -12.89 17.24 12.39
CA GLY A 82 -13.95 17.49 11.42
C GLY A 82 -15.29 16.80 11.72
N ASP A 83 -15.33 15.88 12.68
CA ASP A 83 -16.58 15.20 13.08
C ASP A 83 -17.31 15.99 14.19
N VAL A 84 -17.84 17.17 13.83
CA VAL A 84 -18.89 17.90 14.57
C VAL A 84 -20.06 18.25 13.66
#